data_AF-A0A7W2R252-F1
#
_entry.id   AF-A0A7W2R252-F1
#
_cell.length_a   1.000
_cell.length_b   1.000
_cell.length_c   1.000
_cell.angle_alpha   90.00
_cell.angle_beta   90.00
_cell.angle_gamma   90.00
#
_symmetry.space_group_name_H-M   'P 1'
#
loop_
_entity.id
_entity.type
_entity.pdbx_description
1 polymer ?
#
loop_
_entity_poly.entity_id
_entity_poly.type
_entity_poly.pdbx_seq_one_letter_code
_entity_poly.pdbx_strand_id
1 'polypeptide(L)'
;MAIQKQEFVWRPNDNSGSTLLKYELEAQHWTKAFKSAQRSQAPLNYGEVFTTIGIIIGLALTLLTIVVQLLMMFFKWLFSQDNNTACKVAKKYNASSSMMSITERSIREIIMRRPSVFKPNRHKLFKKAALMVVAKQKVSISGMMYELKIDFDIASRLIDELFEAGIISGIDKEKQRKVFIDDKMSLDLLYHMEKQYSTI
;
A
#
# COMPACT_ATOMS: atom_id res chain seq x y z
N MET A 1 36.10 -37.85 -89.68
CA MET A 1 35.38 -36.98 -88.72
C MET A 1 36.43 -36.26 -87.88
N ALA A 2 36.75 -35.01 -88.20
CA ALA A 2 37.83 -34.28 -87.54
C ALA A 2 37.37 -33.82 -86.15
N ILE A 3 38.05 -34.27 -85.10
CA ILE A 3 37.84 -33.84 -83.72
C ILE A 3 38.43 -32.44 -83.60
N GLN A 4 37.57 -31.41 -83.56
CA GLN A 4 38.02 -30.08 -83.18
C GLN A 4 38.45 -30.12 -81.71
N LYS A 5 39.76 -30.07 -81.46
CA LYS A 5 40.28 -29.84 -80.10
C LYS A 5 39.82 -28.45 -79.70
N GLN A 6 38.86 -28.37 -78.78
CA GLN A 6 38.54 -27.10 -78.14
C GLN A 6 39.80 -26.64 -77.40
N GLU A 7 40.41 -25.57 -77.90
CA GLU A 7 41.56 -24.95 -77.27
C GLU A 7 41.07 -24.31 -75.97
N PHE A 8 41.28 -25.03 -74.86
CA PHE A 8 40.85 -24.58 -73.55
C PHE A 8 41.77 -23.45 -73.11
N VAL A 9 41.26 -22.22 -73.10
CA VAL A 9 41.98 -21.08 -72.54
C VAL A 9 41.99 -21.23 -71.03
N TRP A 10 43.13 -21.70 -70.50
CA TRP A 10 43.34 -21.77 -69.06
C TRP A 10 43.32 -20.37 -68.46
N ARG A 11 42.68 -20.25 -67.29
CA ARG A 11 42.67 -19.00 -66.54
C ARG A 11 44.11 -18.63 -66.15
N PRO A 12 44.49 -17.34 -66.21
CA PRO A 12 45.81 -16.88 -65.78
C PRO A 12 46.06 -17.28 -64.32
N ASN A 13 47.16 -18.00 -64.08
CA ASN A 13 47.63 -18.33 -62.73
C ASN A 13 48.68 -17.31 -62.28
N ASP A 14 48.35 -16.04 -62.37
CA ASP A 14 49.16 -14.95 -61.87
C ASP A 14 48.59 -14.43 -60.54
N ASN A 15 49.45 -14.19 -59.55
CA ASN A 15 49.04 -13.61 -58.26
C ASN A 15 48.87 -12.07 -58.35
N SER A 16 48.49 -11.55 -59.52
CA SER A 16 48.27 -10.12 -59.69
C SER A 16 47.00 -9.67 -58.96
N GLY A 17 46.99 -8.45 -58.43
CA GLY A 17 45.84 -7.93 -57.68
C GLY A 17 44.55 -7.91 -58.51
N SER A 18 44.64 -7.66 -59.82
CA SER A 18 43.50 -7.70 -60.73
C SER A 18 42.92 -9.10 -60.92
N THR A 19 43.78 -10.14 -60.95
CA THR A 19 43.34 -11.54 -61.09
C THR A 19 42.67 -12.02 -59.80
N LEU A 20 43.26 -11.71 -58.64
CA LEU A 20 42.67 -12.03 -57.34
C LEU A 20 41.30 -11.38 -57.16
N LEU A 21 41.15 -10.11 -57.54
CA LEU A 21 39.88 -9.39 -57.45
C LEU A 21 38.79 -10.01 -58.33
N LYS A 22 39.13 -10.46 -59.54
CA LYS A 22 38.19 -11.18 -60.41
C LYS A 22 37.73 -12.49 -59.78
N TYR A 23 38.65 -13.25 -59.18
CA TYR A 23 38.31 -14.49 -58.47
C TYR A 23 37.44 -14.23 -57.25
N GLU A 24 37.72 -13.17 -56.49
CA GLU A 24 36.89 -12.81 -55.35
C GLU A 24 35.48 -12.41 -55.79
N LEU A 25 35.35 -11.58 -56.83
CA LEU A 25 34.04 -11.19 -57.36
C LEU A 25 33.25 -12.38 -57.91
N GLU A 26 33.90 -13.30 -58.61
CA GLU A 26 33.27 -14.55 -59.05
C GLU A 26 32.82 -15.38 -57.84
N ALA A 27 33.70 -15.61 -56.86
CA ALA A 27 33.35 -16.37 -55.66
C ALA A 27 32.18 -15.72 -54.90
N GLN A 28 32.20 -14.39 -54.77
CA GLN A 28 31.08 -13.64 -54.20
C GLN A 28 29.81 -13.79 -55.03
N HIS A 29 29.89 -13.78 -56.35
CA HIS A 29 28.75 -13.98 -57.24
C HIS A 29 28.15 -15.38 -57.05
N TRP A 30 28.97 -16.43 -57.06
CA TRP A 30 28.53 -17.81 -56.84
C TRP A 30 27.93 -18.02 -55.45
N THR A 31 28.56 -17.49 -54.40
CA THR A 31 28.04 -17.62 -53.03
C THR A 31 26.74 -16.88 -52.83
N LYS A 32 26.59 -15.69 -53.41
CA LYS A 32 25.32 -14.93 -53.40
C LYS A 32 24.24 -15.70 -54.16
N ALA A 33 24.53 -16.16 -55.37
CA ALA A 33 23.59 -16.93 -56.20
C ALA A 33 23.14 -18.22 -55.49
N PHE A 34 24.07 -18.96 -54.89
CA PHE A 34 23.76 -20.16 -54.10
C PHE A 34 22.89 -19.84 -52.89
N LYS A 35 23.26 -18.85 -52.07
CA LYS A 35 22.46 -18.44 -50.90
C LYS A 35 21.07 -17.95 -51.30
N SER A 36 20.95 -17.23 -52.42
CA SER A 36 19.64 -16.82 -52.94
C SER A 36 18.83 -18.03 -53.38
N ALA A 37 19.40 -18.95 -54.16
CA ALA A 37 18.71 -20.17 -54.61
C ALA A 37 18.29 -21.06 -53.44
N GLN A 38 19.15 -21.19 -52.42
CA GLN A 38 18.86 -21.92 -51.20
C GLN A 38 17.69 -21.31 -50.42
N ARG A 39 17.60 -19.97 -50.32
CA ARG A 39 16.42 -19.30 -49.73
C ARG A 39 15.16 -19.51 -50.58
N SER A 40 15.29 -19.49 -51.89
CA SER A 40 14.15 -19.74 -52.81
C SER A 40 13.63 -21.17 -52.74
N GLN A 41 14.52 -22.13 -52.47
CA GLN A 41 14.19 -23.56 -52.39
C GLN A 41 13.87 -24.03 -50.97
N ALA A 42 14.13 -23.21 -49.94
CA ALA A 42 13.75 -23.52 -48.57
C ALA A 42 12.21 -23.55 -48.49
N PRO A 43 11.58 -24.70 -48.21
CA PRO A 43 10.15 -24.76 -48.07
C PRO A 43 9.74 -23.89 -46.89
N LEU A 44 8.74 -23.02 -47.10
CA LEU A 44 8.18 -22.21 -46.02
C LEU A 44 7.59 -23.18 -44.99
N ASN A 45 8.25 -23.33 -43.84
CA ASN A 45 7.73 -24.12 -42.73
C ASN A 45 6.60 -23.34 -42.07
N TYR A 46 5.40 -23.48 -42.64
CA TYR A 46 4.18 -22.80 -42.16
C TYR A 46 3.95 -23.04 -40.66
N GLY A 47 4.36 -24.19 -40.12
CA GLY A 47 4.26 -24.49 -38.69
C GLY A 47 5.02 -23.51 -37.80
N GLU A 48 6.24 -23.12 -38.19
CA GLU A 48 7.10 -22.20 -37.43
C GLU A 48 6.62 -20.75 -37.51
N VAL A 49 6.14 -20.30 -38.67
CA VAL A 49 5.59 -18.94 -38.81
C VAL A 49 4.28 -18.80 -38.03
N PHE A 50 3.37 -19.77 -38.09
CA PHE A 50 2.12 -19.72 -37.32
C PHE A 50 2.38 -19.74 -35.81
N THR A 51 3.36 -20.52 -35.34
CA THR A 51 3.75 -20.49 -33.91
C THR A 51 4.36 -19.16 -33.52
N THR A 52 5.27 -18.61 -34.32
CA THR A 52 5.90 -17.30 -34.05
C THR A 52 4.86 -16.17 -34.02
N ILE A 53 3.95 -16.14 -35.00
CA ILE A 53 2.85 -15.18 -35.07
C ILE A 53 1.93 -15.33 -33.85
N GLY A 54 1.62 -16.56 -33.45
CA GLY A 54 0.84 -16.85 -32.25
C GLY A 54 1.49 -16.33 -30.97
N ILE A 55 2.82 -16.47 -30.82
CA ILE A 55 3.57 -15.92 -29.68
C ILE A 55 3.49 -14.39 -29.66
N ILE A 56 3.69 -13.73 -30.80
CA ILE A 56 3.65 -12.26 -30.90
C ILE A 56 2.25 -11.74 -30.56
N ILE A 57 1.20 -12.33 -31.12
CA ILE A 57 -0.19 -11.94 -30.85
C ILE A 57 -0.55 -12.24 -29.39
N GLY A 58 -0.15 -13.40 -28.86
CA GLY A 58 -0.37 -13.77 -27.47
C GLY A 58 0.31 -12.80 -26.49
N LEU A 59 1.54 -12.37 -26.80
CA LEU A 59 2.26 -11.38 -26.00
C LEU A 59 1.56 -10.01 -26.05
N ALA A 60 1.09 -9.58 -27.21
CA ALA A 60 0.32 -8.33 -27.33
C ALA A 60 -0.98 -8.36 -26.50
N LEU A 61 -1.72 -9.48 -26.54
CA LEU A 61 -2.97 -9.65 -25.78
C LEU A 61 -2.73 -9.68 -24.27
N THR A 62 -1.68 -10.37 -23.81
CA THR A 62 -1.34 -10.41 -22.38
C THR A 62 -0.88 -9.05 -21.85
N LEU A 63 -0.13 -8.28 -22.65
CA LEU A 63 0.27 -6.93 -22.29
C LEU A 63 -0.95 -6.00 -22.18
N LEU A 64 -1.92 -6.12 -23.09
CA LEU A 64 -3.19 -5.40 -23.03
C LEU A 64 -4.00 -5.74 -21.77
N THR A 65 -4.13 -7.02 -21.41
CA THR A 65 -4.90 -7.42 -20.22
C THR A 65 -4.25 -6.93 -18.93
N ILE A 66 -2.91 -6.92 -18.84
CA ILE A 66 -2.18 -6.35 -17.71
C ILE A 66 -2.46 -4.85 -17.59
N VAL A 67 -2.43 -4.10 -18.69
CA VAL A 67 -2.76 -2.67 -18.68
C VAL A 67 -4.18 -2.43 -18.15
N VAL A 68 -5.16 -3.22 -18.59
CA VAL A 68 -6.55 -3.12 -18.09
C VAL A 68 -6.64 -3.50 -16.61
N GLN A 69 -5.93 -4.53 -16.14
CA GLN A 69 -5.88 -4.90 -14.72
C GLN A 69 -5.25 -3.81 -13.85
N LEU A 70 -4.17 -3.17 -14.32
CA LEU A 70 -3.54 -2.05 -13.63
C LEU A 70 -4.49 -0.87 -13.52
N LEU A 71 -5.24 -0.57 -14.59
CA LEU A 71 -6.26 0.47 -14.56
C LEU A 71 -7.38 0.13 -13.59
N MET A 72 -7.93 -1.09 -13.63
CA MET A 72 -8.98 -1.51 -12.69
C MET A 72 -8.50 -1.47 -11.23
N MET A 73 -7.27 -1.91 -10.97
CA MET A 73 -6.69 -1.87 -9.62
C MET A 73 -6.43 -0.43 -9.18
N PHE A 74 -5.99 0.44 -10.09
CA PHE A 74 -5.79 1.86 -9.85
C PHE A 74 -7.11 2.59 -9.57
N PHE A 75 -8.15 2.37 -10.38
CA PHE A 75 -9.49 2.92 -10.14
C PHE A 75 -10.08 2.37 -8.84
N LYS A 76 -9.97 1.06 -8.61
CA LYS A 76 -10.40 0.46 -7.34
C LYS A 76 -9.65 1.09 -6.17
N TRP A 77 -8.36 1.33 -6.28
CA TRP A 77 -7.57 2.01 -5.25
C TRP A 77 -8.00 3.47 -5.04
N LEU A 78 -8.20 4.24 -6.11
CA LEU A 78 -8.69 5.62 -6.08
C LEU A 78 -10.03 5.72 -5.35
N PHE A 79 -10.98 4.83 -5.66
CA PHE A 79 -12.29 4.83 -5.03
C PHE A 79 -12.34 4.01 -3.73
N SER A 80 -11.31 3.22 -3.40
CA SER A 80 -11.26 2.42 -2.17
C SER A 80 -10.83 3.22 -0.94
N GLN A 81 -10.34 4.44 -1.12
CA GLN A 81 -9.93 5.31 -0.02
C GLN A 81 -11.13 5.71 0.86
N ASP A 82 -12.34 5.75 0.29
CA ASP A 82 -13.58 6.11 0.98
C ASP A 82 -14.34 4.89 1.55
N ASN A 83 -14.26 3.73 0.88
CA ASN A 83 -15.12 2.57 1.20
C ASN A 83 -14.61 1.79 2.40
N ASN A 84 -13.29 1.67 2.57
CA ASN A 84 -12.69 0.89 3.65
C ASN A 84 -12.76 1.62 4.98
N THR A 85 -12.72 2.95 4.98
CA THR A 85 -12.93 3.78 6.16
C THR A 85 -14.43 3.82 6.47
N ALA A 86 -15.29 4.13 5.50
CA ALA A 86 -16.74 4.22 5.72
C ALA A 86 -17.40 2.88 6.10
N CYS A 87 -16.98 1.73 5.54
CA CYS A 87 -17.54 0.42 5.90
C CYS A 87 -16.95 -0.13 7.21
N LYS A 88 -15.68 0.12 7.54
CA LYS A 88 -15.13 -0.21 8.88
C LYS A 88 -15.77 0.66 9.95
N VAL A 89 -15.98 1.95 9.67
CA VAL A 89 -16.74 2.88 10.50
C VAL A 89 -18.18 2.41 10.60
N ALA A 90 -18.93 2.20 9.52
CA ALA A 90 -20.32 1.74 9.57
C ALA A 90 -20.50 0.38 10.24
N LYS A 91 -19.60 -0.59 10.02
CA LYS A 91 -19.61 -1.89 10.72
C LYS A 91 -19.25 -1.73 12.19
N LYS A 92 -18.31 -0.83 12.52
CA LYS A 92 -18.02 -0.38 13.90
C LYS A 92 -19.23 0.34 14.50
N TYR A 93 -20.01 1.13 13.77
CA TYR A 93 -21.18 1.87 14.26
C TYR A 93 -22.39 0.96 14.43
N ASN A 94 -22.61 -0.02 13.55
CA ASN A 94 -23.69 -1.00 13.68
C ASN A 94 -23.41 -2.02 14.80
N ALA A 95 -22.16 -2.47 14.94
CA ALA A 95 -21.71 -3.23 16.11
C ALA A 95 -21.69 -2.35 17.37
N SER A 96 -21.26 -1.09 17.25
CA SER A 96 -21.31 -0.12 18.33
C SER A 96 -22.73 0.26 18.67
N SER A 97 -23.75 0.18 17.81
CA SER A 97 -25.11 0.61 18.15
C SER A 97 -25.82 -0.41 19.05
N SER A 98 -25.58 -1.71 18.85
CA SER A 98 -25.99 -2.75 19.80
C SER A 98 -25.13 -2.71 21.06
N MET A 99 -23.82 -2.51 20.90
CA MET A 99 -22.86 -2.36 21.99
C MET A 99 -23.02 -1.02 22.74
N MET A 100 -23.68 0.00 22.17
CA MET A 100 -23.85 1.35 22.75
C MET A 100 -24.80 1.25 23.94
N SER A 101 -25.86 0.44 23.79
CA SER A 101 -26.77 0.15 24.88
C SER A 101 -26.09 -0.59 26.04
N ILE A 102 -25.10 -1.43 25.74
CA ILE A 102 -24.33 -2.19 26.74
C ILE A 102 -23.29 -1.28 27.39
N THR A 103 -22.53 -0.51 26.61
CA THR A 103 -21.55 0.45 27.12
C THR A 103 -22.20 1.55 27.93
N GLU A 104 -23.36 2.07 27.52
CA GLU A 104 -24.11 3.04 28.33
C GLU A 104 -24.55 2.43 29.66
N ARG A 105 -25.04 1.18 29.67
CA ARG A 105 -25.42 0.49 30.92
C ARG A 105 -24.21 0.27 31.82
N SER A 106 -23.08 -0.20 31.28
CA SER A 106 -21.85 -0.41 32.05
C SER A 106 -21.25 0.90 32.56
N ILE A 107 -21.24 1.97 31.74
CA ILE A 107 -20.77 3.29 32.16
C ILE A 107 -21.70 3.87 33.24
N ARG A 108 -23.02 3.75 33.09
CA ARG A 108 -24.00 4.14 34.11
C ARG A 108 -23.80 3.36 35.41
N GLU A 109 -23.54 2.05 35.34
CA GLU A 109 -23.25 1.23 36.52
C GLU A 109 -21.95 1.66 37.22
N ILE A 110 -20.88 1.92 36.45
CA ILE A 110 -19.59 2.39 36.99
C ILE A 110 -19.77 3.76 37.66
N ILE A 111 -20.49 4.68 37.03
CA ILE A 111 -20.79 6.02 37.58
C ILE A 111 -21.63 5.89 38.87
N MET A 112 -22.65 5.03 38.89
CA MET A 112 -23.47 4.80 40.09
C MET A 112 -22.67 4.18 41.25
N ARG A 113 -21.68 3.33 40.98
CA ARG A 113 -20.84 2.71 42.03
C ARG A 113 -19.80 3.66 42.63
N ARG A 114 -19.47 4.79 41.99
CA ARG A 114 -18.48 5.76 42.49
C ARG A 114 -19.07 7.18 42.54
N PRO A 115 -19.67 7.60 43.66
CA PRO A 115 -20.21 8.96 43.80
C PRO A 115 -19.13 10.06 43.77
N SER A 116 -17.85 9.71 43.94
CA SER A 116 -16.72 10.64 43.92
C SER A 116 -16.30 11.12 42.52
N VAL A 117 -16.94 10.63 41.44
CA VAL A 117 -16.64 11.04 40.06
C VAL A 117 -17.03 12.51 39.81
N PHE A 118 -18.00 13.02 40.57
CA PHE A 118 -18.56 14.36 40.41
C PHE A 118 -17.88 15.37 41.33
N LYS A 119 -16.88 16.08 40.79
CA LYS A 119 -16.23 17.19 41.48
C LYS A 119 -16.64 18.51 40.82
N PRO A 120 -17.33 19.43 41.53
CA PRO A 120 -17.78 20.69 40.94
C PRO A 120 -16.62 21.63 40.58
N ASN A 121 -15.43 21.41 41.15
CA ASN A 121 -14.24 22.25 40.97
C ASN A 121 -13.13 21.48 40.23
N ARG A 122 -13.37 21.13 38.96
CA ARG A 122 -12.31 20.58 38.09
C ARG A 122 -11.37 21.69 37.59
N HIS A 123 -10.12 21.34 37.33
CA HIS A 123 -9.17 22.28 36.77
C HIS A 123 -9.57 22.73 35.34
N LYS A 124 -9.30 24.00 34.99
CA LYS A 124 -9.69 24.60 33.68
C LYS A 124 -9.17 23.80 32.47
N LEU A 125 -8.00 23.18 32.60
CA LEU A 125 -7.34 22.41 31.53
C LEU A 125 -7.74 20.94 31.49
N PHE A 126 -8.65 20.48 32.36
CA PHE A 126 -9.03 19.08 32.49
C PHE A 126 -9.48 18.44 31.16
N LYS A 127 -10.40 19.09 30.44
CA LYS A 127 -10.90 18.59 29.14
C LYS A 127 -9.78 18.44 28.10
N LYS A 128 -8.85 19.39 28.09
CA LYS A 128 -7.70 19.39 27.17
C LYS A 128 -6.73 18.27 27.52
N ALA A 129 -6.48 18.05 28.82
CA ALA A 129 -5.64 16.97 29.32
C ALA A 129 -6.23 15.60 28.97
N ALA A 130 -7.53 15.40 29.19
CA ALA A 130 -8.21 14.15 28.86
C ALA A 130 -8.11 13.81 27.36
N LEU A 131 -8.36 14.80 26.49
CA LEU A 131 -8.24 14.62 25.04
C LEU A 131 -6.81 14.23 24.64
N MET A 132 -5.79 14.85 25.24
CA MET A 132 -4.38 14.51 25.00
C MET A 132 -4.06 13.07 25.45
N VAL A 133 -4.54 12.66 26.63
CA VAL A 133 -4.30 11.31 27.16
C VAL A 133 -4.92 10.24 26.26
N VAL A 134 -6.17 10.43 25.82
CA VAL A 134 -6.85 9.52 24.89
C VAL A 134 -6.14 9.48 23.53
N ALA A 135 -5.67 10.62 23.02
CA ALA A 135 -4.94 10.65 21.76
C ALA A 135 -3.60 9.90 21.83
N LYS A 136 -2.87 10.02 22.94
CA LYS A 136 -1.54 9.41 23.10
C LYS A 136 -1.56 8.00 23.69
N GLN A 137 -2.67 7.58 24.29
CA GLN A 137 -2.82 6.31 25.02
C GLN A 137 -1.75 6.08 26.09
N LYS A 138 -1.14 7.17 26.56
CA LYS A 138 -0.06 7.17 27.57
C LYS A 138 -0.23 8.41 28.43
N VAL A 139 0.00 8.26 29.73
CA VAL A 139 -0.09 9.36 30.68
C VAL A 139 1.07 9.36 31.67
N SER A 140 1.73 10.50 31.76
CA SER A 140 2.81 10.76 32.71
C SER A 140 2.78 12.23 33.13
N ILE A 141 3.24 12.53 34.35
CA ILE A 141 3.29 13.90 34.87
C ILE A 141 4.15 14.77 33.95
N SER A 142 5.36 14.32 33.63
CA SER A 142 6.27 15.03 32.73
C SER A 142 5.66 15.24 31.34
N GLY A 143 4.95 14.24 30.80
CA GLY A 143 4.25 14.38 29.52
C GLY A 143 3.20 15.49 29.55
N MET A 144 2.43 15.60 30.63
CA MET A 144 1.46 16.69 30.78
C MET A 144 2.12 18.06 30.91
N MET A 145 3.23 18.16 31.64
CA MET A 145 3.97 19.42 31.81
C MET A 145 4.42 19.99 30.46
N TYR A 146 5.03 19.18 29.60
CA TYR A 146 5.52 19.64 28.30
C TYR A 146 4.39 20.02 27.34
N GLU A 147 3.33 19.21 27.27
CA GLU A 147 2.25 19.39 26.30
C GLU A 147 1.31 20.54 26.64
N LEU A 148 1.02 20.72 27.93
CA LEU A 148 0.12 21.77 28.40
C LEU A 148 0.87 23.02 28.86
N LYS A 149 2.20 22.97 28.96
CA LYS A 149 3.06 24.03 29.53
C LYS A 149 2.59 24.45 30.92
N ILE A 150 2.42 23.46 31.80
CA ILE A 150 1.94 23.63 33.17
C ILE A 150 2.97 23.18 34.19
N ASP A 151 2.83 23.67 35.42
CA ASP A 151 3.67 23.29 36.55
C ASP A 151 3.37 21.87 37.04
N PHE A 152 4.34 21.29 37.76
CA PHE A 152 4.25 19.94 38.31
C PHE A 152 3.02 19.75 39.21
N ASP A 153 2.73 20.71 40.08
CA ASP A 153 1.61 20.64 41.03
C ASP A 153 0.23 20.73 40.35
N ILE A 154 0.17 21.37 39.18
CA ILE A 154 -1.06 21.37 38.36
C ILE A 154 -1.18 20.03 37.62
N ALA A 155 -0.07 19.51 37.11
CA ALA A 155 -0.04 18.24 36.39
C ALA A 155 -0.38 17.05 37.30
N SER A 156 0.09 17.04 38.55
CA SER A 156 -0.28 16.01 39.54
C SER A 156 -1.78 16.04 39.83
N ARG A 157 -2.33 17.23 40.13
CA ARG A 157 -3.77 17.43 40.37
C ARG A 157 -4.61 17.00 39.18
N LEU A 158 -4.19 17.30 37.95
CA LEU A 158 -4.87 16.87 36.74
C LEU A 158 -4.88 15.34 36.58
N ILE A 159 -3.80 14.65 36.93
CA ILE A 159 -3.74 13.19 36.88
C ILE A 159 -4.69 12.57 37.92
N ASP A 160 -4.75 13.14 39.12
CA ASP A 160 -5.66 12.67 40.16
C ASP A 160 -7.12 12.88 39.73
N GLU A 161 -7.45 14.05 39.15
CA GLU A 161 -8.79 14.30 38.60
C GLU A 161 -9.17 13.33 37.47
N LEU A 162 -8.22 12.94 36.61
CA LEU A 162 -8.44 11.98 35.53
C LEU A 162 -8.58 10.54 36.05
N PHE A 163 -7.88 10.20 37.13
CA PHE A 163 -8.04 8.93 37.83
C PHE A 163 -9.39 8.84 38.55
N GLU A 164 -9.79 9.90 39.25
CA GLU A 164 -11.11 10.02 39.89
C GLU A 164 -12.25 9.91 38.86
N ALA A 165 -12.08 10.54 37.70
CA ALA A 165 -13.02 10.43 36.58
C ALA A 165 -13.10 9.04 35.96
N GLY A 166 -12.19 8.12 36.32
CA GLY A 166 -12.13 6.77 35.75
C GLY A 166 -11.63 6.73 34.30
N ILE A 167 -10.97 7.79 33.82
CA ILE A 167 -10.35 7.83 32.48
C ILE A 167 -9.05 7.04 32.48
N ILE A 168 -8.33 7.08 33.60
CA ILE A 168 -7.02 6.46 33.81
C ILE A 168 -7.11 5.44 34.96
N SER A 169 -6.28 4.39 34.88
CA SER A 169 -6.08 3.43 35.96
C SER A 169 -5.19 3.97 37.10
N GLY A 170 -5.15 3.22 38.20
CA GLY A 170 -4.14 3.42 39.23
C GLY A 170 -2.73 3.17 38.70
N ILE A 171 -1.73 3.41 39.55
CA ILE A 171 -0.34 3.05 39.25
C ILE A 171 -0.21 1.53 39.36
N ASP A 172 0.12 0.86 38.26
CA ASP A 172 0.40 -0.58 38.25
C ASP A 172 1.80 -0.87 38.84
N LYS A 173 2.12 -2.16 39.06
CA LYS A 173 3.45 -2.62 39.52
C LYS A 173 4.59 -2.13 38.63
N GLU A 174 4.33 -1.97 37.33
CA GLU A 174 5.28 -1.47 36.33
C GLU A 174 5.44 0.06 36.35
N LYS A 175 4.83 0.76 37.31
CA LYS A 175 4.80 2.23 37.43
C LYS A 175 4.16 2.95 36.25
N GLN A 176 3.36 2.25 35.45
CA GLN A 176 2.64 2.81 34.32
C GLN A 176 1.15 2.91 34.64
N ARG A 177 0.50 3.91 34.06
CA ARG A 177 -0.94 4.14 34.15
C ARG A 177 -1.56 3.75 32.81
N LYS A 178 -2.57 2.88 32.84
CA LYS A 178 -3.35 2.47 31.67
C LYS A 178 -4.49 3.45 31.43
N VAL A 179 -4.80 3.70 30.17
CA VAL A 179 -5.93 4.53 29.74
C VAL A 179 -7.05 3.58 29.37
N PHE A 180 -8.26 3.80 29.90
CA PHE A 180 -9.41 2.92 29.62
C PHE A 180 -10.25 3.37 28.43
N ILE A 181 -10.07 4.62 28.00
CA ILE A 181 -10.87 5.24 26.95
C ILE A 181 -10.03 5.34 25.68
N ASP A 182 -10.43 4.60 24.66
CA ASP A 182 -9.70 4.54 23.38
C ASP A 182 -10.10 5.67 22.42
N ASP A 183 -11.40 5.98 22.36
CA ASP A 183 -11.97 6.88 21.35
C ASP A 183 -12.43 8.22 21.93
N LYS A 184 -12.30 9.28 21.12
CA LYS A 184 -12.82 10.63 21.45
C LYS A 184 -14.33 10.62 21.71
N MET A 185 -15.08 9.82 20.97
CA MET A 185 -16.55 9.73 21.10
C MET A 185 -16.97 9.20 22.49
N SER A 186 -16.24 8.22 23.03
CA SER A 186 -16.49 7.68 24.37
C SER A 186 -16.19 8.70 25.47
N LEU A 187 -15.16 9.53 25.26
CA LEU A 187 -14.84 10.64 26.18
C LEU A 187 -15.94 11.71 26.17
N ASP A 188 -16.43 12.09 24.98
CA ASP A 188 -17.53 13.04 24.86
C ASP A 188 -18.81 12.49 25.51
N LEU A 189 -19.12 11.20 25.33
CA LEU A 189 -20.26 10.54 25.97
C LEU A 189 -20.16 10.61 27.51
N LEU A 190 -18.97 10.34 28.07
CA LEU A 190 -18.72 10.46 29.51
C LEU A 190 -19.07 11.87 30.01
N TYR A 191 -18.64 12.91 29.30
CA TYR A 191 -18.96 14.29 29.67
C TYR A 191 -20.43 14.66 29.54
N HIS A 192 -21.13 14.14 28.53
CA HIS A 192 -22.57 14.36 28.41
C HIS A 192 -23.30 13.72 29.58
N MET A 193 -22.96 12.48 29.94
CA MET A 193 -23.52 11.83 31.12
C MET A 193 -23.20 12.60 32.39
N GLU A 194 -21.93 12.99 32.59
CA GLU A 194 -21.52 13.76 33.76
C GLU A 194 -22.36 15.04 33.92
N LYS A 195 -22.57 15.77 32.82
CA LYS A 195 -23.38 16.99 32.82
C LYS A 195 -24.84 16.72 33.17
N GLN A 196 -25.44 15.65 32.65
CA GLN A 196 -26.83 15.27 32.95
C GLN A 196 -27.03 14.93 34.43
N TYR A 197 -26.06 14.24 35.04
CA TYR A 197 -26.12 13.90 36.46
C TYR A 197 -25.83 15.09 37.39
N SER A 198 -25.04 16.07 36.94
CA SER A 198 -24.80 17.30 37.70
C SER A 198 -26.01 18.24 37.77
N THR A 199 -27.00 18.06 36.90
CA THR A 199 -28.22 18.89 36.86
C THR A 199 -29.38 18.35 37.69
N ILE A 200 -29.23 17.14 38.24
CA ILE A 200 -30.20 16.47 39.12
C ILE A 200 -29.77 16.71 40.56
#